data_AF-A0A381Q281-F1
#
_entry.id   AF-A0A381Q281-F1
#
_cell.length_a   1.000
_cell.length_b   1.000
_cell.length_c   1.000
_cell.angle_alpha   90.00
_cell.angle_beta   90.00
_cell.angle_gamma   90.00
#
_symmetry.space_group_name_H-M   'P 1'
#
loop_
_entity.id
_entity.type
_entity.pdbx_description
1 polymer ?
#
loop_
_entity_poly.entity_id
_entity_poly.type
_entity_poly.pdbx_seq_one_letter_code
_entity_poly.pdbx_strand_id
1 'polypeptide(L)'
;MGKKWISRKGNFFVSIFFELKKTLPDFKEFSLINPLIIKKILNEYSTFKVKIKWPNDLLIRSKKVCGILQELIQFEKRNFLIIGIGINTLHCPISKTFEATSLLECSNKLIDNSEILNNLKKNYETIFCNYKFNKKLLKKIL
;
A
#
# COMPACT_ATOMS: atom_id res chain seq x y z
N MET A 1 -14.11 0.10 11.59
CA MET A 1 -13.79 1.36 10.89
C MET A 1 -13.57 2.46 11.92
N GLY A 2 -12.85 3.54 11.59
CA GLY A 2 -12.73 4.71 12.50
C GLY A 2 -11.48 4.80 13.37
N LYS A 3 -10.39 4.08 13.07
CA LYS A 3 -9.10 4.32 13.73
C LYS A 3 -8.36 5.45 13.01
N LYS A 4 -7.98 6.50 13.75
CA LYS A 4 -7.21 7.62 13.23
C LYS A 4 -5.80 7.17 12.81
N TRP A 5 -5.41 7.47 11.57
CA TRP A 5 -4.00 7.38 11.18
C TRP A 5 -3.26 8.64 11.66
N ILE A 6 -2.09 8.46 12.28
CA ILE A 6 -1.27 9.58 12.78
C ILE A 6 -0.32 10.02 11.67
N SER A 7 -0.64 11.15 11.02
CA SER A 7 0.11 11.66 9.86
C SER A 7 1.18 12.68 10.25
N ARG A 8 2.35 12.22 10.67
CA ARG A 8 3.51 13.10 10.92
C ARG A 8 4.19 13.50 9.60
N LYS A 9 4.57 14.78 9.48
CA LYS A 9 5.33 15.31 8.33
C LYS A 9 6.60 14.48 8.11
N GLY A 10 6.93 14.22 6.84
CA GLY A 10 8.09 13.42 6.42
C GLY A 10 7.73 11.96 6.07
N ASN A 11 6.63 11.43 6.62
CA ASN A 11 6.09 10.14 6.19
C ASN A 11 5.40 10.21 4.82
N PHE A 12 5.18 9.05 4.21
CA PHE A 12 4.54 8.91 2.92
C PHE A 12 3.03 8.64 3.07
N PHE A 13 2.22 9.46 2.40
CA PHE A 13 0.77 9.33 2.37
C PHE A 13 0.28 9.60 0.96
N VAL A 14 -0.53 8.70 0.41
CA VAL A 14 -1.11 8.87 -0.92
C VAL A 14 -2.49 8.24 -0.97
N SER A 15 -3.36 8.81 -1.79
CA SER A 15 -4.61 8.18 -2.20
C SER A 15 -4.58 7.96 -3.71
N ILE A 16 -4.91 6.75 -4.14
CA ILE A 16 -5.06 6.39 -5.54
C ILE A 16 -6.55 6.25 -5.83
N PHE A 17 -7.03 6.98 -6.84
CA PHE A 17 -8.44 7.04 -7.20
C PHE A 17 -8.64 6.72 -8.68
N PHE A 18 -9.54 5.77 -8.98
CA PHE A 18 -9.88 5.41 -10.35
C PHE A 18 -11.27 4.77 -10.45
N GLU A 19 -11.83 4.80 -11.65
CA GLU A 19 -13.05 4.06 -11.98
C GLU A 19 -12.76 2.55 -12.03
N LEU A 20 -13.50 1.76 -11.25
CA LEU A 20 -13.39 0.31 -11.20
C LEU A 20 -14.15 -0.32 -12.38
N LYS A 21 -13.56 -0.21 -13.57
CA LYS A 21 -14.08 -0.79 -14.82
C LYS A 21 -14.03 -2.32 -14.77
N LYS A 22 -14.91 -2.99 -15.52
CA LYS A 22 -14.96 -4.46 -15.62
C LYS A 22 -13.68 -5.11 -16.18
N THR A 23 -12.82 -4.34 -16.82
CA THR A 23 -11.52 -4.80 -17.36
C THR A 23 -10.41 -4.82 -16.30
N LEU A 24 -10.65 -4.22 -15.13
CA LEU A 24 -9.73 -4.21 -14.00
C LEU A 24 -10.08 -5.33 -13.02
N PRO A 25 -9.14 -5.71 -12.14
CA PRO A 25 -9.45 -6.57 -11.01
C PRO A 25 -10.63 -6.03 -10.19
N ASP A 26 -11.42 -6.91 -9.59
CA ASP A 26 -12.53 -6.48 -8.75
C ASP A 26 -12.05 -5.93 -7.38
N PHE A 27 -12.98 -5.39 -6.59
CA PHE A 27 -12.69 -4.86 -5.25
C PHE A 27 -11.98 -5.89 -4.34
N LYS A 28 -12.37 -7.16 -4.39
CA LYS A 28 -11.79 -8.21 -3.53
C LYS A 28 -10.39 -8.59 -4.01
N GLU A 29 -10.17 -8.61 -5.32
CA GLU A 29 -8.86 -8.81 -5.91
C GLU A 29 -7.90 -7.67 -5.55
N PHE A 30 -8.36 -6.41 -5.57
CA PHE A 30 -7.54 -5.28 -5.10
C PHE A 30 -7.17 -5.39 -3.61
N SER A 31 -8.04 -5.92 -2.75
CA SER A 31 -7.70 -6.20 -1.34
C SER A 31 -6.53 -7.19 -1.18
N LEU A 32 -6.27 -8.03 -2.19
CA LEU A 32 -5.11 -8.93 -2.24
C LEU A 32 -3.91 -8.27 -2.93
N ILE A 33 -4.14 -7.60 -4.06
CA ILE A 33 -3.11 -6.97 -4.89
C ILE A 33 -2.39 -5.85 -4.14
N ASN A 34 -3.14 -4.99 -3.44
CA ASN A 34 -2.58 -3.80 -2.80
C ASN A 34 -1.51 -4.16 -1.76
N PRO A 35 -1.76 -5.03 -0.76
CA PRO A 35 -0.73 -5.45 0.19
C PRO A 35 0.49 -6.09 -0.47
N LEU A 36 0.33 -6.81 -1.58
CA LEU A 36 1.42 -7.46 -2.30
C LEU A 36 2.34 -6.46 -3.01
N ILE A 37 1.76 -5.48 -3.72
CA ILE A 37 2.52 -4.41 -4.37
C ILE A 37 3.30 -3.63 -3.32
N ILE A 38 2.63 -3.18 -2.25
CA ILE A 38 3.30 -2.40 -1.21
C ILE A 38 4.37 -3.24 -0.51
N LYS A 39 4.10 -4.51 -0.23
CA LYS A 39 5.11 -5.42 0.36
C LYS A 39 6.34 -5.52 -0.55
N LYS A 40 6.15 -5.69 -1.87
CA LYS A 40 7.25 -5.76 -2.82
C LYS A 40 8.10 -4.50 -2.77
N ILE A 41 7.46 -3.33 -2.87
CA ILE A 41 8.13 -2.02 -2.80
C ILE A 41 8.88 -1.87 -1.48
N LEU A 42 8.23 -2.12 -0.33
CA LEU A 42 8.86 -1.94 0.98
C LEU A 42 10.03 -2.89 1.25
N ASN A 43 10.08 -4.08 0.63
CA ASN A 43 11.23 -4.96 0.75
C ASN A 43 12.48 -4.42 0.04
N GLU A 44 12.34 -3.51 -0.94
CA GLU A 44 13.48 -2.85 -1.59
C GLU A 44 14.18 -1.85 -0.64
N TYR A 45 13.42 -1.36 0.34
CA TYR A 45 13.81 -0.29 1.26
C TYR A 45 14.08 -0.76 2.69
N SER A 46 13.83 -2.04 2.99
CA SER A 46 13.96 -2.62 4.33
C SER A 46 15.03 -3.71 4.33
N THR A 47 15.88 -3.70 5.35
CA THR A 47 16.83 -4.80 5.61
C THR A 47 16.14 -6.07 6.11
N PHE A 48 14.95 -5.92 6.71
CA PHE A 48 14.15 -7.00 7.26
C PHE A 48 12.97 -7.33 6.34
N LYS A 49 12.56 -8.60 6.35
CA LYS A 49 11.40 -9.08 5.57
C LYS A 49 10.11 -8.38 6.01
N VAL A 50 9.42 -7.77 5.06
CA VAL A 50 8.08 -7.20 5.23
C VAL A 50 7.04 -8.32 5.20
N LYS A 51 6.17 -8.37 6.22
CA LYS A 51 5.06 -9.33 6.34
C LYS A 51 3.72 -8.61 6.21
N ILE A 52 2.74 -9.27 5.61
CA ILE A 52 1.36 -8.76 5.55
C ILE A 52 0.63 -9.28 6.78
N LYS A 53 0.08 -8.37 7.57
CA LYS A 53 -0.95 -8.66 8.59
C LYS A 53 -2.30 -8.39 7.96
N TRP A 54 -2.94 -9.47 7.54
CA TRP A 54 -4.25 -9.41 6.88
C TRP A 54 -5.28 -8.68 7.78
N PRO A 55 -6.15 -7.83 7.22
CA PRO A 55 -6.31 -7.50 5.79
C PRO A 55 -5.43 -6.35 5.27
N ASN A 56 -5.00 -5.43 6.14
CA ASN A 56 -4.72 -4.05 5.71
C ASN A 56 -3.38 -3.50 6.18
N ASP A 57 -2.62 -4.27 6.97
CA ASP A 57 -1.41 -3.78 7.61
C ASP A 57 -0.17 -4.51 7.09
N LEU A 58 0.94 -3.79 6.96
CA LEU A 58 2.25 -4.38 6.71
C LEU A 58 3.14 -4.15 7.92
N LEU A 59 3.89 -5.19 8.26
CA LEU A 59 4.73 -5.26 9.44
C LEU A 59 6.18 -5.53 9.06
N ILE A 60 7.10 -4.91 9.80
CA ILE A 60 8.51 -5.29 9.86
C ILE A 60 8.82 -5.67 11.30
N ARG A 61 9.41 -6.85 11.53
CA ARG A 61 9.69 -7.38 12.88
C ARG A 61 8.46 -7.31 13.81
N SER A 62 7.28 -7.65 13.29
CA SER A 62 5.98 -7.60 13.99
C SER A 62 5.47 -6.20 14.35
N LYS A 63 6.18 -5.14 13.97
CA LYS A 63 5.78 -3.74 14.18
C LYS A 63 5.19 -3.16 12.91
N LYS A 64 4.12 -2.38 13.05
CA LYS A 64 3.40 -1.80 11.91
C LYS A 64 4.23 -0.70 11.23
N VAL A 65 4.42 -0.83 9.92
CA VAL A 65 5.11 0.17 9.09
C VAL A 65 4.18 0.82 8.07
N CYS A 66 3.16 0.10 7.60
CA CYS A 66 2.23 0.61 6.60
C CYS A 66 0.80 0.16 6.91
N GLY A 67 -0.15 1.02 6.55
CA GLY A 67 -1.58 0.70 6.51
C GLY A 67 -2.17 1.04 5.15
N ILE A 68 -3.10 0.20 4.72
CA ILE A 68 -3.84 0.33 3.46
C ILE A 68 -5.32 0.43 3.80
N LEU A 69 -5.99 1.44 3.26
CA LEU A 69 -7.43 1.60 3.36
C LEU A 69 -8.01 1.57 1.95
N GLN A 70 -9.02 0.73 1.74
CA GLN A 70 -9.71 0.61 0.47
C GLN A 70 -11.18 0.93 0.66
N GLU A 71 -11.69 1.87 -0.15
CA GLU A 71 -13.07 2.34 -0.11
C GLU A 71 -13.68 2.28 -1.51
N LEU A 72 -14.90 1.76 -1.59
CA LEU A 72 -15.68 1.70 -2.83
C LEU A 72 -16.72 2.82 -2.79
N ILE A 73 -16.67 3.71 -3.78
CA ILE A 73 -17.67 4.74 -3.97
C ILE A 73 -18.52 4.35 -5.18
N GLN A 74 -19.83 4.33 -4.99
CA GLN A 74 -20.77 4.24 -6.10
C GLN A 74 -21.29 5.65 -6.40
N PHE A 75 -21.10 6.08 -7.64
CA PHE A 75 -21.67 7.34 -8.13
C PHE A 75 -22.38 7.04 -9.45
N GLU A 76 -23.67 7.36 -9.49
CA GLU A 76 -24.59 6.90 -10.54
C GLU A 76 -24.52 5.37 -10.74
N LYS A 77 -24.22 4.91 -11.96
CA LYS A 77 -24.06 3.50 -12.34
C LYS A 77 -22.60 3.07 -12.45
N ARG A 78 -21.67 3.83 -11.87
CA ARG A 78 -20.23 3.56 -11.90
C ARG A 78 -19.68 3.33 -10.50
N ASN A 79 -18.71 2.43 -10.43
CA ASN A 79 -17.97 2.13 -9.23
C ASN A 79 -16.59 2.79 -9.31
N PHE A 80 -16.15 3.38 -8.21
CA PHE A 80 -14.84 4.00 -8.07
C PHE A 80 -14.13 3.41 -6.86
N LEU A 81 -12.83 3.15 -6.99
CA LEU A 81 -12.00 2.66 -5.92
C LEU A 81 -11.10 3.78 -5.43
N ILE A 82 -11.10 4.03 -4.11
CA ILE A 82 -10.11 4.84 -3.42
C ILE A 82 -9.22 3.91 -2.60
N ILE A 83 -7.92 4.03 -2.78
CA ILE A 83 -6.91 3.28 -2.04
C ILE A 83 -6.01 4.28 -1.32
N GLY A 84 -6.22 4.45 -0.02
CA GLY A 84 -5.35 5.22 0.86
C GLY A 84 -4.19 4.37 1.35
N ILE A 85 -2.96 4.86 1.19
CA ILE A 85 -1.73 4.18 1.62
C ILE A 85 -0.96 5.13 2.54
N GLY A 86 -0.72 4.69 3.77
CA GLY A 86 0.12 5.40 4.73
C GLY A 86 1.33 4.56 5.10
N ILE A 87 2.53 5.11 4.92
CA ILE A 87 3.81 4.43 5.20
C ILE A 87 4.63 5.31 6.15
N ASN A 88 5.06 4.71 7.25
CA ASN A 88 6.02 5.31 8.17
C ASN A 88 7.42 5.25 7.53
N THR A 89 7.80 6.27 6.76
CA THR A 89 9.13 6.31 6.12
C THR A 89 10.16 6.92 7.05
N LEU A 90 9.83 8.04 7.71
CA LEU A 90 10.72 8.78 8.60
C LEU A 90 10.41 8.60 10.10
N HIS A 91 9.12 8.56 10.44
CA HIS A 91 8.65 8.52 11.82
C HIS A 91 7.59 7.45 12.01
N CYS A 92 7.50 6.86 13.20
CA CYS A 92 6.35 6.07 13.59
C CYS A 92 5.67 6.66 14.84
N PRO A 93 4.38 6.40 15.05
CA PRO A 93 3.71 6.80 16.27
C PRO A 93 4.15 5.93 17.45
N ILE A 94 4.25 6.54 18.63
CA ILE A 94 4.28 5.81 19.89
C ILE A 94 2.82 5.48 20.24
N SER A 95 2.50 4.21 20.42
CA SER A 95 1.15 3.75 20.72
C SER A 95 1.17 2.73 21.85
N LYS A 96 0.21 2.84 22.77
CA LYS A 96 0.01 1.87 23.85
C LYS A 96 -0.69 0.59 23.38
N THR A 97 -1.33 0.62 22.20
CA THR A 97 -2.22 -0.45 21.73
C THR A 97 -1.63 -1.29 20.61
N PHE A 98 -0.56 -0.81 19.98
CA PHE A 98 0.15 -1.55 18.93
C PHE A 98 1.58 -1.03 18.82
N GLU A 99 2.48 -1.89 18.36
CA GLU A 99 3.83 -1.49 18.02
C GLU A 99 3.90 -0.99 16.59
N ALA A 100 4.65 0.09 16.38
CA ALA A 100 4.94 0.66 15.06
C ALA A 100 6.45 0.78 14.86
N THR A 101 6.85 0.86 13.60
CA THR A 101 8.23 1.17 13.20
C THR A 101 8.21 2.02 11.94
N SER A 102 9.36 2.56 11.55
CA SER A 102 9.57 3.28 10.30
C SER A 102 10.62 2.60 9.42
N LEU A 103 10.63 2.93 8.13
CA LEU A 103 11.68 2.45 7.22
C LEU A 103 13.06 2.99 7.61
N LEU A 104 13.15 4.22 8.11
CA LEU A 104 14.40 4.76 8.66
C LEU A 104 14.92 3.89 9.83
N GLU A 105 14.07 3.55 10.80
CA GLU A 105 14.47 2.69 11.92
C GLU A 105 14.92 1.29 11.48
N CYS A 106 14.26 0.75 10.44
CA CYS A 106 14.55 -0.59 9.96
C CYS A 106 15.80 -0.65 9.08
N SER A 107 16.07 0.38 8.27
CA SER A 107 17.15 0.38 7.28
C SER A 107 18.35 1.22 7.67
N ASN A 108 18.21 2.09 8.68
CA ASN A 108 19.15 3.15 9.04
C ASN A 108 19.50 4.08 7.85
N LYS A 109 18.57 4.23 6.90
CA LYS A 109 18.70 5.08 5.71
C LYS A 109 17.49 5.99 5.57
N LEU A 110 17.75 7.24 5.19
CA LEU A 110 16.69 8.15 4.74
C LEU A 110 16.16 7.66 3.40
N ILE A 111 14.83 7.71 3.26
CA ILE A 111 14.15 7.22 2.07
C ILE A 111 13.49 8.40 1.37
N ASP A 112 13.75 8.51 0.08
CA ASP A 112 13.06 9.49 -0.74
C ASP A 112 11.65 8.97 -1.07
N ASN A 113 10.66 9.69 -0.55
CA ASN A 113 9.25 9.42 -0.81
C ASN A 113 8.89 9.51 -2.31
N SER A 114 9.69 10.23 -3.12
CA SER A 114 9.50 10.30 -4.57
C SER A 114 9.76 8.95 -5.26
N GLU A 115 10.74 8.17 -4.77
CA GLU A 115 11.04 6.85 -5.31
C GLU A 115 9.92 5.85 -5.02
N ILE A 116 9.35 5.89 -3.80
CA ILE A 116 8.17 5.11 -3.44
C ILE A 116 6.98 5.47 -4.34
N LEU A 117 6.74 6.77 -4.57
CA LEU A 117 5.66 7.24 -5.44
C LEU A 117 5.83 6.74 -6.87
N ASN A 118 7.04 6.84 -7.42
CA ASN A 118 7.35 6.41 -8.78
C ASN A 118 7.19 4.90 -8.95
N ASN A 119 7.64 4.10 -7.97
CA ASN A 119 7.44 2.65 -7.98
C ASN A 119 5.96 2.29 -7.87
N LEU A 120 5.20 2.98 -7.01
CA LEU A 120 3.75 2.83 -6.92
C LEU A 120 3.07 3.13 -8.26
N LYS A 121 3.33 4.30 -8.83
CA LYS A 121 2.79 4.74 -10.12
C LYS A 121 3.04 3.69 -11.20
N LYS A 122 4.28 3.23 -11.35
CA LYS A 122 4.66 2.20 -12.35
C LYS A 122 3.88 0.89 -12.17
N ASN A 123 3.67 0.43 -10.93
CA ASN A 123 2.90 -0.79 -10.68
C ASN A 123 1.42 -0.62 -11.03
N TYR A 124 0.80 0.52 -10.72
CA TYR A 124 -0.60 0.78 -11.06
C TYR A 124 -0.80 1.04 -12.56
N GLU A 125 0.10 1.79 -13.22
CA GLU A 125 0.10 1.94 -14.68
C GLU A 125 0.20 0.58 -15.37
N THR A 126 1.03 -0.33 -14.86
CA THR A 126 1.12 -1.71 -15.38
C THR A 126 -0.22 -2.45 -15.25
N ILE A 127 -0.98 -2.24 -14.17
CA ILE A 127 -2.31 -2.84 -13.99
C ILE A 127 -3.30 -2.23 -14.98
N PHE A 128 -3.28 -0.91 -15.17
CA PHE A 128 -4.22 -0.20 -16.03
C PHE A 128 -3.93 -0.42 -17.53
N CYS A 129 -2.67 -0.47 -17.94
CA CYS A 129 -2.27 -0.67 -19.33
C CYS A 129 -2.40 -2.12 -19.81
N ASN A 130 -2.27 -3.10 -18.93
CA ASN A 130 -2.46 -4.50 -19.29
C ASN A 130 -3.96 -4.81 -19.43
N TYR A 131 -4.51 -4.46 -20.60
CA TYR A 131 -5.92 -4.53 -21.02
C TYR A 131 -6.60 -5.89 -20.82
N LYS A 132 -5.80 -6.95 -20.64
CA LYS A 132 -6.24 -8.24 -20.13
C LYS A 132 -5.44 -8.52 -18.88
N PHE A 133 -6.00 -8.21 -17.70
CA PHE A 133 -5.45 -8.68 -16.44
C PHE A 133 -5.44 -10.22 -16.47
N ASN A 134 -4.30 -10.77 -16.89
CA ASN A 134 -4.11 -12.20 -16.98
C ASN A 134 -3.83 -12.68 -15.55
N LYS A 135 -4.53 -13.71 -15.05
CA LYS A 135 -4.19 -14.37 -13.78
C LYS A 135 -2.70 -14.79 -13.72
N LYS A 136 -2.03 -14.91 -14.87
CA LYS A 136 -0.58 -15.13 -14.99
C LYS A 136 0.27 -13.93 -14.49
N LEU A 137 -0.24 -12.70 -14.53
CA LEU A 137 0.42 -11.50 -14.01
C LEU A 137 0.41 -11.48 -12.46
N LEU A 138 -0.69 -11.94 -11.85
CA LEU A 138 -0.73 -12.21 -10.39
C LEU A 138 0.39 -13.17 -9.97
N LYS A 139 0.65 -14.23 -10.74
CA LYS A 139 1.78 -15.17 -10.49
C LYS A 139 3.18 -14.57 -10.69
N LYS A 140 3.30 -13.41 -11.35
CA LYS A 140 4.58 -12.68 -11.50
C LYS A 140 4.77 -11.62 -10.41
N ILE A 141 3.68 -11.19 -9.77
CA ILE A 141 3.66 -10.19 -8.69
C ILE A 141 3.72 -10.89 -7.32
N LEU A 142 3.11 -12.07 -7.19
CA LEU A 142 3.26 -13.04 -6.08
C LEU A 142 4.62 -13.74 -6.14
#